data_AF-A0A352SAW4-F1
#
_entry.id   AF-A0A352SAW4-F1
#
_cell.length_a   1.000
_cell.length_b   1.000
_cell.length_c   1.000
_cell.angle_alpha   90.00
_cell.angle_beta   90.00
_cell.angle_gamma   90.00
#
_symmetry.space_group_name_H-M   'P 1'
#
loop_
_entity.id
_entity.type
_entity.pdbx_description
1 polymer ?
#
loop_
_entity_poly.entity_id
_entity_poly.type
_entity_poly.pdbx_seq_one_letter_code
_entity_poly.pdbx_strand_id
1 'polypeptide(L)' 'AKKVEAFDDIVKVGRTHLQDAVPLTLGQEFSGYMTQVADAQSRLQQAMLRAMPVPQGGTAVGTGLNAPPGFAVAF' A
#
# COMPACT_ATOMS: atom_id res chain seq x y z
N ALA A 1 6.41 4.56 13.49
CA ALA A 1 6.35 5.46 14.66
C ALA A 1 7.53 5.24 15.62
N LYS A 2 7.66 4.09 16.31
CA LYS A 2 8.70 3.85 17.35
C LYS A 2 10.13 4.37 17.05
N LYS A 3 10.65 4.14 15.83
CA LYS A 3 12.00 4.60 15.45
C LYS A 3 12.06 6.06 15.01
N VAL A 4 10.96 6.63 14.52
CA VAL A 4 10.86 8.07 14.24
C VAL A 4 11.02 8.84 15.55
N GLU A 5 10.24 8.46 16.56
CA GLU A 5 10.28 9.07 17.90
C GLU A 5 11.63 8.89 18.59
N ALA A 6 12.18 7.67 18.57
CA ALA A 6 13.46 7.39 19.23
C ALA A 6 14.66 8.14 18.61
N PHE A 7 14.52 8.67 17.39
CA PHE A 7 15.59 9.34 16.65
C PHE A 7 15.33 10.83 16.42
N ASP A 8 14.30 11.39 17.03
CA ASP A 8 13.88 12.77 16.76
C ASP A 8 14.91 13.80 17.22
N ASP A 9 15.67 13.50 18.28
CA ASP A 9 16.72 14.39 18.80
C ASP A 9 18.09 14.22 18.11
N ILE A 10 18.25 13.26 17.19
CA ILE A 10 19.53 12.99 16.53
C ILE A 10 19.65 13.83 15.25
N VAL A 11 20.34 14.97 15.32
CA VAL A 11 20.63 15.81 14.15
C VAL A 11 21.76 15.20 13.31
N LYS A 12 21.55 15.10 11.99
CA LYS A 12 22.54 14.60 11.02
C LYS A 12 22.66 15.54 9.80
N VAL A 13 23.74 15.39 9.04
CA VAL A 13 23.89 16.02 7.72
C VAL A 13 22.98 15.31 6.70
N GLY A 14 22.17 16.07 5.97
CA GLY A 14 21.42 15.56 4.83
C GLY A 14 22.34 15.32 3.63
N ARG A 15 21.94 14.44 2.70
CA ARG A 15 22.67 14.25 1.44
C ARG A 15 21.74 14.26 0.25
N THR A 16 22.05 15.09 -0.75
CA THR A 16 21.42 15.07 -2.07
C THR A 16 22.52 14.84 -3.10
N HIS A 17 22.27 13.98 -4.09
CA HIS A 17 23.33 13.53 -5.02
C HIS A 17 24.59 12.99 -4.30
N LEU A 18 24.42 12.42 -3.10
CA LEU A 18 25.50 11.97 -2.20
C LEU A 18 26.47 13.07 -1.72
N GLN A 19 26.18 14.34 -1.98
CA GLN A 19 26.92 15.49 -1.45
C GLN A 19 26.26 16.00 -0.19
N ASP A 20 27.05 16.61 0.70
CA ASP A 20 26.55 17.20 1.93
C ASP A 20 25.54 18.34 1.62
N ALA A 21 24.42 18.32 2.33
CA ALA A 21 23.34 19.29 2.21
C ALA A 21 23.06 19.95 3.57
N VAL A 22 21.81 20.38 3.80
CA VAL A 22 21.39 20.99 5.08
C VAL A 22 21.03 19.92 6.12
N PRO A 23 21.15 20.22 7.43
CA PRO A 23 20.80 19.28 8.50
C PRO A 23 19.31 18.91 8.55
N LEU A 24 19.04 17.71 9.08
CA LEU A 24 17.73 17.19 9.45
C LEU A 24 17.89 16.21 10.62
N THR A 25 16.81 15.83 11.29
CA THR A 25 16.87 14.77 12.30
C THR A 25 16.84 13.39 11.64
N LEU A 26 17.47 12.39 12.28
CA LEU A 26 17.37 11.01 11.85
C LEU A 26 15.91 10.51 11.94
N GLY A 27 15.13 11.04 12.91
CA GLY A 27 13.69 10.86 12.97
C GLY A 27 12.96 11.31 11.70
N GLN A 28 13.29 12.50 11.18
CA GLN A 28 12.73 13.01 9.93
C GLN A 28 13.06 12.10 8.73
N GLU A 29 14.30 11.61 8.62
CA GLU A 29 14.67 10.64 7.56
C GLU A 29 13.84 9.34 7.67
N PHE A 30 13.72 8.77 8.87
CA PHE A 30 12.91 7.57 9.12
C PHE A 30 11.41 7.79 8.91
N SER A 31 10.92 9.03 9.09
CA SER A 31 9.53 9.37 8.81
C SER A 31 9.20 9.21 7.33
N GLY A 32 10.15 9.51 6.44
CA GLY A 32 10.03 9.26 5.00
C GLY A 32 9.82 7.76 4.71
N TYR A 33 10.65 6.90 5.30
CA TYR A 33 10.50 5.45 5.14
C TYR A 33 9.16 4.92 5.68
N MET A 34 8.73 5.43 6.84
CA MET A 34 7.45 5.08 7.43
C MET A 34 6.29 5.42 6.48
N THR A 35 6.29 6.64 5.92
CA THR A 35 5.26 7.10 4.98
C THR A 35 5.25 6.24 3.72
N GLN A 36 6.40 5.86 3.17
CA GLN A 36 6.47 4.97 2.00
C GLN A 36 5.80 3.61 2.26
N VAL A 37 6.00 3.02 3.44
CA VAL A 37 5.36 1.75 3.82
C VAL A 37 3.85 1.92 3.97
N ALA A 38 3.39 3.00 4.63
CA ALA A 38 1.97 3.28 4.79
C ALA A 38 1.27 3.48 3.42
N ASP A 39 1.91 4.23 2.52
CA ASP A 39 1.41 4.42 1.16
C ASP A 39 1.35 3.11 0.39
N ALA A 40 2.38 2.26 0.52
CA ALA A 40 2.40 0.94 -0.11
C ALA A 40 1.24 0.07 0.38
N GLN A 41 0.96 0.08 1.68
CA GLN A 41 -0.19 -0.63 2.26
C GLN A 41 -1.52 -0.12 1.69
N SER A 42 -1.70 1.19 1.61
CA SER A 42 -2.90 1.80 1.02
C SER A 42 -3.07 1.39 -0.45
N ARG A 43 -1.99 1.43 -1.24
CA ARG A 43 -2.00 0.98 -2.65
C ARG A 43 -2.38 -0.49 -2.79
N LEU A 44 -1.90 -1.36 -1.90
CA LEU A 44 -2.26 -2.78 -1.89
C LEU A 44 -3.74 -2.99 -1.59
N GLN A 45 -4.30 -2.27 -0.62
CA GLN A 45 -5.73 -2.33 -0.32
C GLN A 45 -6.57 -1.90 -1.53
N GLN A 46 -6.17 -0.83 -2.22
CA GLN A 46 -6.86 -0.39 -3.44
C GLN A 46 -6.72 -1.40 -4.58
N ALA A 47 -5.56 -2.03 -4.74
CA ALA A 47 -5.37 -3.09 -5.73
C ALA A 47 -6.27 -4.30 -5.45
N MET A 48 -6.41 -4.69 -4.18
CA MET A 48 -7.26 -5.81 -3.76
C MET A 48 -8.73 -5.61 -4.15
N LEU A 49 -9.25 -4.39 -4.10
CA LEU A 49 -10.65 -4.11 -4.51
C LEU A 49 -10.95 -4.56 -5.95
N ARG A 50 -9.95 -4.54 -6.84
CA ARG A 50 -10.08 -4.97 -8.24
C ARG A 50 -9.67 -6.42 -8.46
N ALA A 51 -8.84 -6.98 -7.58
CA ALA A 51 -8.34 -8.34 -7.69
C ALA A 51 -9.26 -9.38 -7.02
N MET A 52 -10.03 -8.98 -6.00
CA MET A 52 -10.92 -9.86 -5.25
C MET A 52 -12.21 -10.29 -5.97
N PRO A 53 -12.85 -9.45 -6.83
CA PRO A 53 -14.03 -9.88 -7.56
C PRO A 53 -13.73 -11.08 -8.47
N VAL A 54 -14.52 -12.13 -8.35
CA VAL A 54 -14.43 -13.34 -9.19
C VAL A 54 -15.59 -13.37 -10.20
N PRO A 55 -15.38 -13.80 -11.45
CA PRO A 55 -16.42 -13.82 -12.49
C PRO A 55 -17.38 -15.02 -12.35
N GLN A 56 -17.57 -15.53 -11.14
CA GLN A 56 -18.36 -16.75 -10.87
C GLN A 56 -19.82 -16.56 -11.29
N GLY A 57 -20.38 -17.57 -11.95
CA GLY A 57 -21.75 -17.49 -12.49
C GLY A 57 -21.88 -16.71 -13.80
N GLY A 58 -20.80 -16.14 -14.36
CA GLY A 58 -20.83 -15.52 -15.68
C GLY A 58 -21.05 -16.51 -16.84
N THR A 59 -20.70 -17.79 -16.67
CA THR A 59 -20.82 -18.86 -17.68
C THR A 59 -20.02 -18.55 -18.96
N ALA A 60 -20.43 -19.08 -20.13
CA ALA A 60 -19.61 -19.06 -21.35
C ALA A 60 -19.28 -17.65 -21.88
N VAL A 61 -20.21 -16.70 -21.77
CA VAL A 61 -20.06 -15.35 -22.34
C VAL A 61 -20.55 -14.22 -21.42
N GLY A 62 -20.71 -14.49 -20.12
CA GLY A 62 -21.13 -13.49 -19.12
C GLY A 62 -22.63 -13.33 -18.92
N THR A 63 -23.48 -14.06 -19.65
CA THR A 63 -24.95 -13.98 -19.55
C THR A 63 -25.53 -14.69 -18.34
N GLY A 64 -24.76 -15.58 -17.71
CA GLY A 64 -25.28 -16.50 -16.69
C GLY A 64 -26.13 -17.65 -17.25
N LEU A 65 -26.11 -17.90 -18.56
CA LEU A 65 -26.88 -18.99 -19.16
C LEU A 65 -26.46 -20.35 -18.59
N ASN A 66 -27.45 -21.12 -18.13
CA ASN A 66 -27.27 -22.42 -17.44
C ASN A 66 -26.68 -22.34 -16.03
N ALA A 67 -26.51 -21.15 -15.43
CA ALA A 67 -26.25 -21.03 -13.99
C ALA A 67 -27.58 -21.14 -13.21
N PRO A 68 -27.71 -22.03 -12.22
CA PRO A 68 -28.89 -22.06 -11.35
C PRO A 68 -29.10 -20.73 -10.61
N PRO A 69 -30.34 -20.33 -10.29
CA PRO A 69 -30.61 -19.14 -9.50
C PRO A 69 -29.82 -19.14 -8.18
N GLY A 70 -29.14 -18.02 -7.89
CA GLY A 70 -28.33 -17.85 -6.69
C GLY A 70 -26.88 -18.38 -6.79
N PHE A 71 -26.50 -19.08 -7.86
CA PHE A 71 -25.16 -19.67 -8.00
C PHE A 71 -24.01 -18.65 -7.92
N ALA A 72 -24.20 -17.43 -8.44
CA ALA A 72 -23.18 -16.38 -8.44
C ALA A 72 -22.90 -15.77 -7.05
N VAL A 73 -23.82 -15.90 -6.08
CA VAL A 73 -23.73 -15.26 -4.75
C VAL A 73 -23.60 -16.27 -3.60
N ALA A 74 -23.73 -17.56 -3.89
CA ALA A 74 -23.72 -18.61 -2.87
C ALA A 74 -22.34 -18.86 -2.24
N PHE A 75 -21.26 -18.39 -2.89
CA PHE A 75 -19.87 -18.67 -2.52
C PHE A 75 -19.00 -17.42 -2.65
#